data_AF-A0A9D1S1T5-F1
#
_entry.id   AF-A0A9D1S1T5-F1
#
_cell.length_a   1.000
_cell.length_b   1.000
_cell.length_c   1.000
_cell.angle_alpha   90.00
_cell.angle_beta   90.00
_cell.angle_gamma   90.00
#
_symmetry.space_group_name_H-M   'P 1'
#
loop_
_entity.id
_entity.type
_entity.pdbx_description
1 polymer ?
#
loop_
_entity_poly.entity_id
_entity_poly.type
_entity_poly.pdbx_seq_one_letter_code
_entity_poly.pdbx_strand_id
1 'polypeptide(L)' 'MLDRRIPFYNTILRCDYYKYKNVALPKGFSIVNYESGYERAWAELEYAIGDFESLEEAENYFIRTAEKAVAIERRN' A
#
# COMPACT_ATOMS: atom_id res chain seq x y z
N MET A 1 -0.04 6.63 -9.78
CA MET A 1 0.46 5.69 -10.81
C MET A 1 1.92 5.97 -11.16
N LEU A 2 2.83 5.08 -10.78
CA LEU A 2 4.14 5.02 -11.44
C LEU A 2 3.88 4.69 -12.91
N ASP A 3 4.40 5.50 -13.83
CA ASP A 3 4.17 5.30 -15.26
C ASP A 3 4.73 3.92 -15.69
N ARG A 4 3.84 2.97 -15.93
CA ARG A 4 4.16 1.58 -16.31
C ARG A 4 4.70 1.48 -17.74
N ARG A 5 4.74 2.59 -18.50
CA ARG A 5 5.46 2.68 -19.78
C ARG A 5 6.95 2.89 -19.58
N ILE A 6 7.39 3.31 -18.38
CA ILE A 6 8.81 3.42 -18.07
C ILE A 6 9.39 2.00 -18.01
N PRO A 7 10.37 1.66 -18.87
CA PRO A 7 11.04 0.38 -18.81
C PRO A 7 11.66 0.16 -17.43
N PHE A 8 11.68 -1.09 -16.98
CA PHE A 8 12.36 -1.41 -15.73
C PHE A 8 13.86 -1.07 -15.85
N TYR A 9 14.32 -0.17 -15.00
CA TYR A 9 15.74 0.14 -14.81
C TYR A 9 16.13 -0.22 -13.39
N ASN A 10 17.34 -0.79 -13.21
CA ASN A 10 17.95 -0.98 -11.90
C ASN A 10 18.33 0.38 -11.28
N THR A 11 17.32 1.10 -10.81
CA THR A 11 17.47 2.42 -10.21
C THR A 11 17.66 2.25 -8.72
N ILE A 12 18.82 2.65 -8.21
CA ILE A 12 19.06 2.73 -6.78
C ILE A 12 18.77 4.17 -6.36
N LEU A 13 17.69 4.37 -5.60
CA LEU A 13 17.41 5.65 -4.97
C LEU A 13 18.35 5.83 -3.78
N ARG A 14 19.12 6.92 -3.77
CA ARG A 14 20.05 7.26 -2.69
C ARG A 14 19.63 8.57 -2.04
N CYS A 15 19.40 8.55 -0.73
CA CYS A 15 19.12 9.74 0.05
C CYS A 15 20.43 10.25 0.66
N ASP A 16 21.14 11.11 -0.07
CA ASP A 16 22.44 11.64 0.37
C ASP A 16 22.31 12.57 1.58
N TYR A 17 21.14 13.18 1.74
CA TYR A 17 20.87 14.10 2.83
C TYR A 17 19.40 14.07 3.24
N TYR A 18 19.14 13.69 4.49
CA TYR A 18 17.82 13.68 5.08
C TYR A 18 17.63 14.89 6.00
N LYS A 19 16.62 15.72 5.74
CA LYS A 19 16.15 16.74 6.70
C LYS A 19 14.98 16.17 7.47
N TYR A 20 15.19 15.93 8.77
CA TYR A 20 14.09 15.63 9.66
C TYR A 20 13.08 16.79 9.67
N LYS A 21 11.81 16.45 9.52
CA LYS A 21 10.70 17.37 9.72
C LYS A 21 9.78 16.74 10.75
N ASN A 22 9.37 17.52 11.73
CA ASN A 22 8.35 17.09 12.67
C ASN A 22 7.00 17.18 11.94
N VAL A 23 6.47 16.03 11.53
CA VAL A 23 5.18 15.94 10.85
C VAL A 23 4.13 15.58 11.89
N ALA A 24 3.26 16.54 12.22
CA ALA A 24 2.08 16.28 13.02
C ALA A 24 0.93 15.87 12.10
N LEU A 25 0.25 14.78 12.43
CA LEU A 25 -0.97 14.40 11.74
C LEU A 25 -2.08 15.44 12.02
N PRO A 26 -2.94 15.76 11.04
CA PRO A 26 -4.11 16.60 11.29
C PRO A 26 -5.00 15.99 12.38
N LYS A 27 -5.76 16.84 13.08
CA LYS A 27 -6.67 16.40 14.14
C LYS A 27 -7.67 15.38 13.58
N GLY A 28 -7.78 14.22 14.24
CA GLY A 28 -8.68 13.13 13.82
C GLY A 28 -8.03 12.07 12.93
N PHE A 29 -6.74 12.21 12.60
CA PHE A 29 -5.99 11.21 11.85
C PHE A 29 -5.02 10.46 12.76
N SER A 30 -4.88 9.16 12.48
CA SER A 30 -3.94 8.26 13.14
C SER A 30 -3.30 7.35 12.11
N ILE A 31 -2.04 6.98 12.34
CA ILE A 31 -1.40 5.88 11.62
C ILE A 31 -1.83 4.61 12.32
N VAL A 32 -2.43 3.69 11.57
CA VAL A 32 -2.88 2.39 12.06
C VAL A 32 -2.21 1.29 11.25
N ASN A 33 -1.95 0.16 11.88
CA ASN A 33 -1.54 -1.04 11.17
C ASN A 33 -2.75 -1.64 10.44
N TYR A 34 -2.47 -2.53 9.50
CA TYR A 34 -3.52 -3.34 8.90
C TYR A 34 -4.18 -4.25 9.95
N GLU A 35 -5.50 -4.34 9.92
CA GLU A 35 -6.30 -5.29 10.69
C GLU A 35 -7.29 -6.01 9.75
N SER A 36 -7.64 -7.26 10.06
CA SER A 36 -8.70 -7.95 9.32
C SER A 36 -10.03 -7.21 9.48
N GLY A 37 -10.78 -7.08 8.40
CA GLY A 37 -11.95 -6.21 8.28
C GLY A 37 -11.67 -4.91 7.52
N TYR A 38 -10.41 -4.58 7.23
CA TYR A 38 -10.05 -3.38 6.45
C TYR A 38 -9.87 -3.66 4.95
N GLU A 39 -10.15 -4.88 4.49
CA GLU A 39 -9.92 -5.35 3.12
C GLU A 39 -10.55 -4.39 2.10
N ARG A 40 -11.80 -3.98 2.35
CA ARG A 40 -12.52 -3.05 1.48
C ARG A 40 -11.93 -1.64 1.47
N ALA A 41 -11.52 -1.13 2.63
CA ALA A 41 -10.91 0.20 2.72
C ALA A 41 -9.55 0.24 1.99
N TRP A 42 -8.80 -0.86 2.02
CA TRP A 42 -7.58 -1.02 1.23
C TRP A 42 -7.87 -1.14 -0.26
N ALA A 43 -8.87 -1.91 -0.65
CA ALA A 43 -9.32 -2.00 -2.04
C ALA A 43 -9.75 -0.64 -2.60
N GLU A 44 -10.46 0.17 -1.80
CA GLU A 44 -10.86 1.54 -2.17
C GLU A 44 -9.65 2.44 -2.41
N LEU A 45 -8.62 2.31 -1.57
CA LEU A 45 -7.37 3.05 -1.76
C LEU A 45 -6.66 2.64 -3.06
N GLU A 46 -6.49 1.34 -3.30
CA GLU A 46 -5.82 0.80 -4.49
C GLU A 46 -6.58 1.13 -5.79
N TYR A 47 -7.91 1.07 -5.75
CA TYR A 47 -8.76 1.53 -6.85
C TYR A 47 -8.61 3.05 -7.07
N ALA A 48 -8.64 3.86 -6.02
CA ALA A 48 -8.55 5.32 -6.12
C ALA A 48 -7.21 5.81 -6.69
N ILE A 49 -6.11 5.08 -6.45
CA ILE A 49 -4.80 5.40 -7.05
C ILE A 49 -4.64 4.90 -8.49
N GLY A 50 -5.66 4.20 -9.01
CA GLY A 50 -5.76 3.71 -10.38
C GLY A 50 -4.98 2.42 -10.63
N ASP A 51 -4.75 1.59 -9.61
CA ASP A 51 -4.07 0.30 -9.81
C ASP A 51 -5.00 -0.79 -10.38
N PHE A 52 -6.31 -0.59 -10.28
CA PHE A 52 -7.35 -1.51 -10.75
C PHE A 52 -8.46 -0.76 -11.50
N GLU A 53 -9.10 -1.45 -12.45
CA GLU A 53 -10.19 -0.88 -13.26
C GLU A 53 -11.55 -0.95 -12.51
N SER A 54 -11.64 -1.76 -11.46
CA SER A 54 -12.83 -1.87 -10.60
C SER A 54 -12.48 -2.13 -9.14
N LEU A 55 -13.38 -1.73 -8.24
CA LEU A 55 -13.24 -1.97 -6.81
C LEU A 55 -13.25 -3.47 -6.47
N GLU A 56 -14.09 -4.25 -7.17
CA GLU A 56 -14.20 -5.70 -6.97
C GLU A 56 -12.90 -6.42 -7.33
N GLU A 57 -12.21 -5.98 -8.39
CA GLU A 57 -10.90 -6.51 -8.76
C GLU A 57 -9.84 -6.22 -7.69
N ALA A 58 -9.81 -4.98 -7.17
CA ALA A 58 -8.91 -4.58 -6.09
C ALA A 58 -9.16 -5.39 -4.81
N GLU A 59 -10.43 -5.57 -4.41
CA GLU A 59 -10.81 -6.31 -3.20
C GLU A 59 -10.41 -7.79 -3.29
N ASN A 60 -10.72 -8.44 -4.42
CA ASN A 60 -10.32 -9.83 -4.67
C ASN A 60 -8.79 -10.01 -4.72
N TYR A 61 -8.08 -9.04 -5.30
CA TYR A 61 -6.62 -9.03 -5.31
C TYR A 61 -6.05 -8.95 -3.89
N PHE A 62 -6.57 -8.00 -3.10
CA PHE A 62 -6.11 -7.73 -1.75
C PHE A 62 -6.35 -8.92 -0.83
N ILE A 63 -7.56 -9.50 -0.83
CA ILE A 63 -7.88 -10.70 -0.03
C ILE A 63 -6.89 -11.84 -0.34
N ARG A 64 -6.68 -12.15 -1.62
CA ARG A 64 -5.81 -13.25 -2.05
C ARG A 64 -4.33 -13.04 -1.67
N THR A 65 -3.88 -11.79 -1.55
CA THR A 65 -2.47 -11.45 -1.28
C THR A 65 -2.22 -11.25 0.22
N ALA A 66 -3.14 -10.60 0.93
CA ALA A 66 -3.09 -10.42 2.37
C ALA A 66 -3.17 -11.76 3.12
N GLU A 67 -4.01 -12.70 2.69
CA GLU A 67 -4.06 -14.06 3.25
C GLU A 67 -2.70 -14.77 3.18
N LYS A 68 -1.96 -14.58 2.08
CA LYS A 68 -0.63 -15.15 1.90
C LYS A 68 0.40 -14.50 2.81
N ALA A 69 0.32 -13.18 3.02
CA ALA A 69 1.22 -12.46 3.93
C ALA A 69 1.00 -12.87 5.40
N VAL A 70 -0.26 -12.97 5.84
CA VAL A 70 -0.62 -13.42 7.20
C VAL A 70 -0.23 -14.89 7.43
N ALA A 71 -0.35 -15.75 6.41
CA ALA A 71 0.09 -17.15 6.51
C ALA A 71 1.60 -17.32 6.67
N ILE A 72 2.41 -16.35 6.21
CA ILE A 72 3.87 -16.35 6.39
C ILE A 72 4.24 -15.91 7.80
N GLU A 73 3.57 -14.90 8.36
CA GLU A 73 3.81 -14.45 9.74
C GLU A 73 3.48 -15.51 10.80
N ARG A 74 2.46 -16.35 10.57
CA ARG A 74 2.08 -17.44 11.50
C ARG A 74 3.03 -18.65 11.50
N ARG A 75 4.07 -18.65 10.65
CA ARG A 75 5.07 -19.72 10.56
C ARG A 75 6.43 -19.34 11.17
N ASN A 76 6.59 -18.12 11.67
CA ASN A 76 7.74 -17.64 12.42
C ASN A 76 7.41 -17.49 13.91
#